data_AF-A0A1X6N281-F1
#
_entry.id   AF-A0A1X6N281-F1
#
_cell.length_a   1.000
_cell.length_b   1.000
_cell.length_c   1.000
_cell.angle_alpha   90.00
_cell.angle_beta   90.00
_cell.angle_gamma   90.00
#
_symmetry.space_group_name_H-M   'P 1'
#
loop_
_entity.id
_entity.type
_entity.pdbx_description
1 polymer ?
#
loop_
_entity_poly.entity_id
_entity_poly.type
_entity_poly.pdbx_seq_one_letter_code
_entity_poly.pdbx_strand_id
1 'polypeptide(L)'
;MHAYSYILFLGLAACQSVLAAPFGYSDYDSLFARAGRPELYRSGNAGGPKFDNIRPNDIKPVDGKYKPGTGGISTFSDLGQLKGQKNIWALPASADLGSHLKAVNDHDKHWSIQPSTEITEEEYKSALTALNGKAQKYVAPKRRGYSDLEAREYIDYLLCAYVPLLSCNSIDCCYF
;
A
#
# COMPACT_ATOMS: atom_id res chain seq x y z
N MET A 1 22.85 -62.28 -22.53
CA MET A 1 24.32 -62.11 -22.45
C MET A 1 24.65 -60.84 -23.21
N HIS A 2 24.83 -59.72 -22.50
CA HIS A 2 26.12 -59.05 -22.28
C HIS A 2 26.78 -58.58 -23.60
N ALA A 3 27.23 -57.34 -23.81
CA ALA A 3 27.38 -56.15 -22.97
C ALA A 3 27.99 -55.01 -23.85
N TYR A 4 28.16 -53.82 -23.26
CA TYR A 4 29.09 -52.72 -23.64
C TYR A 4 28.70 -51.83 -24.84
N SER A 5 29.00 -50.53 -24.91
CA SER A 5 29.60 -49.54 -24.01
C SER A 5 29.58 -48.17 -24.72
N TYR A 6 29.31 -47.12 -23.95
CA TYR A 6 29.64 -45.68 -24.06
C TYR A 6 30.26 -45.11 -25.36
N ILE A 7 29.66 -44.02 -25.88
CA ILE A 7 30.41 -42.82 -26.31
C ILE A 7 29.68 -41.54 -25.85
N LEU A 8 30.43 -40.72 -25.12
CA LEU A 8 30.19 -39.33 -24.73
C LEU A 8 29.74 -38.46 -25.91
N PHE A 9 28.73 -37.62 -25.70
CA PHE A 9 28.66 -36.31 -26.36
C PHE A 9 28.60 -35.23 -25.28
N LEU A 10 29.75 -34.59 -25.09
CA LEU A 10 29.91 -33.30 -24.41
C LEU A 10 29.72 -32.17 -25.42
N GLY A 11 29.09 -31.09 -24.96
CA GLY A 11 29.00 -29.80 -25.63
C GLY A 11 27.58 -29.52 -26.14
N LEU A 12 27.00 -28.34 -26.00
CA LEU A 12 27.47 -27.06 -25.49
C LEU A 12 26.21 -26.18 -25.37
N ALA A 13 26.14 -25.39 -24.30
CA ALA A 13 25.44 -24.11 -24.21
C ALA A 13 24.00 -23.99 -24.80
N ALA A 14 23.02 -23.92 -23.90
CA ALA A 14 22.14 -22.76 -23.90
C ALA A 14 21.86 -22.37 -22.45
N CYS A 15 22.72 -21.50 -21.95
CA CYS A 15 22.44 -20.60 -20.84
C CYS A 15 21.14 -19.86 -21.19
N GLN A 16 20.00 -20.33 -20.72
CA GLN A 16 18.78 -19.55 -20.73
C GLN A 16 18.90 -18.53 -19.60
N SER A 17 19.66 -17.47 -19.91
CA SER A 17 19.37 -16.08 -19.59
C SER A 17 18.47 -15.86 -18.37
N VAL A 18 19.11 -15.88 -17.20
CA VAL A 18 18.72 -15.03 -16.06
C VAL A 18 18.88 -13.58 -16.51
N LEU A 19 17.86 -13.04 -17.17
CA LEU A 19 17.79 -11.62 -17.53
C LEU A 19 16.32 -11.20 -17.55
N ALA A 20 15.74 -11.16 -16.36
CA ALA A 20 14.61 -10.30 -16.05
C ALA A 20 14.96 -9.54 -14.75
N ALA A 21 15.56 -8.37 -14.96
CA ALA A 21 15.64 -7.17 -14.14
C ALA A 21 15.75 -7.31 -12.59
N PRO A 22 16.86 -6.85 -11.99
CA PRO A 22 16.93 -6.55 -10.57
C PRO A 22 16.46 -5.10 -10.34
N PHE A 23 15.16 -4.86 -10.24
CA PHE A 23 14.66 -3.67 -9.54
C PHE A 23 13.35 -4.05 -8.83
N GLY A 24 13.43 -4.18 -7.51
CA GLY A 24 12.33 -4.59 -6.64
C GLY A 24 11.18 -3.60 -6.68
N TYR A 25 10.10 -4.00 -7.35
CA TYR A 25 8.80 -3.38 -7.24
C TYR A 25 7.71 -4.43 -7.53
N SER A 26 7.65 -5.49 -6.72
CA SER A 26 6.63 -6.55 -6.90
C SER A 26 6.07 -7.15 -5.61
N ASP A 27 6.51 -6.70 -4.43
CA ASP A 27 6.02 -7.27 -3.16
C ASP A 27 4.91 -6.43 -2.50
N TYR A 28 4.79 -5.15 -2.87
CA TYR A 28 3.68 -4.32 -2.38
C TYR A 28 2.35 -4.71 -3.02
N ASP A 29 2.32 -4.95 -4.34
CA ASP A 29 1.10 -5.34 -5.05
C ASP A 29 0.55 -6.70 -4.57
N SER A 30 1.39 -7.64 -4.15
CA SER A 30 0.95 -8.94 -3.63
C SER A 30 0.36 -8.84 -2.20
N LEU A 31 0.90 -7.95 -1.36
CA LEU A 31 0.39 -7.65 -0.02
C LEU A 31 -0.92 -6.85 -0.06
N PHE A 32 -1.05 -5.90 -0.99
CA PHE A 32 -2.28 -5.15 -1.20
C PHE A 32 -3.35 -5.99 -1.93
N ALA A 33 -2.97 -6.92 -2.81
CA ALA A 33 -3.92 -7.83 -3.46
C ALA A 33 -4.49 -8.92 -2.52
N ARG A 34 -3.76 -9.32 -1.46
CA ARG A 34 -4.30 -10.23 -0.42
C ARG A 34 -5.18 -9.53 0.61
N ALA A 35 -4.98 -8.23 0.82
CA ALA A 35 -5.79 -7.47 1.74
C ALA A 35 -7.14 -7.16 1.08
N GLY A 36 -8.25 -7.59 1.69
CA GLY A 36 -9.61 -7.27 1.20
C GLY A 36 -9.99 -5.79 1.27
N ARG A 37 -9.04 -4.90 1.57
CA ARG A 37 -9.18 -3.44 1.66
C ARG A 37 -7.83 -2.75 1.43
N PRO A 38 -7.82 -1.48 0.97
CA PRO A 38 -6.60 -0.69 0.89
C PRO A 38 -6.08 -0.30 2.29
N GLU A 39 -4.92 0.35 2.30
CA GLU A 39 -4.47 1.08 3.49
C GLU A 39 -5.47 2.20 3.82
N LEU A 40 -5.79 2.34 5.10
CA LEU A 40 -6.81 3.28 5.57
C LEU A 40 -6.16 4.35 6.44
N TYR A 41 -6.35 5.60 6.05
CA TYR A 41 -5.85 6.77 6.76
C TYR A 41 -6.96 7.41 7.58
N ARG A 42 -6.60 7.95 8.74
CA ARG A 42 -7.48 8.83 9.51
C ARG A 42 -6.71 9.90 10.24
N SER A 43 -7.41 10.97 10.60
CA SER A 43 -6.90 11.93 11.56
C SER A 43 -6.94 11.33 12.97
N GLY A 44 -5.96 11.72 13.77
CA GLY A 44 -5.88 11.39 15.18
C GLY A 44 -5.30 12.55 15.96
N ASN A 45 -4.76 12.26 17.13
CA ASN A 45 -4.00 13.23 17.90
C ASN A 45 -2.54 12.80 18.01
N ALA A 46 -1.75 13.53 18.80
CA ALA A 46 -0.33 13.23 18.98
C ALA A 46 -0.09 11.84 19.60
N GLY A 47 -1.06 11.32 20.37
CA GLY A 47 -0.97 10.06 21.11
C GLY A 47 -1.68 8.87 20.46
N GLY A 48 -2.25 9.00 19.27
CA GLY A 48 -2.83 7.85 18.56
C GLY A 48 -3.92 8.19 17.54
N PRO A 49 -4.39 7.18 16.80
CA PRO A 49 -5.45 7.32 15.80
C PRO A 49 -6.81 7.62 16.44
N LYS A 50 -7.11 7.11 17.64
CA LYS A 50 -8.39 7.27 18.36
C LYS A 50 -9.58 6.59 17.67
N PHE A 51 -9.40 5.34 17.25
CA PHE A 51 -10.48 4.53 16.68
C PHE A 51 -11.62 4.32 17.70
N ASP A 52 -11.28 4.19 18.98
CA ASP A 52 -12.17 3.98 20.12
C ASP A 52 -13.02 5.21 20.51
N ASN A 53 -12.69 6.39 19.98
CA ASN A 53 -13.44 7.61 20.25
C ASN A 53 -14.67 7.71 19.33
N ILE A 54 -15.67 6.88 19.62
CA ILE A 54 -16.96 6.84 18.90
C ILE A 54 -17.77 8.09 19.23
N ARG A 55 -18.16 8.86 18.22
CA ARG A 55 -19.00 10.04 18.38
C ARG A 55 -20.45 9.72 18.02
N PRO A 56 -21.44 10.42 18.59
CA PRO A 56 -22.85 10.22 18.24
C PRO A 56 -23.20 10.41 16.76
N ASN A 57 -22.36 11.14 16.01
CA ASN A 57 -22.53 11.35 14.57
C ASN A 57 -21.86 10.26 13.71
N ASP A 58 -20.95 9.46 14.27
CA ASP A 58 -20.25 8.40 13.54
C ASP A 58 -21.17 7.19 13.35
N ILE A 59 -21.83 6.77 14.44
CA ILE A 59 -22.79 5.68 14.44
C ILE A 59 -23.74 5.84 15.63
N LYS A 60 -25.02 5.53 15.42
CA LYS A 60 -26.05 5.58 16.47
C LYS A 60 -26.46 4.17 16.86
N PRO A 61 -26.56 3.87 18.17
CA PRO A 61 -27.10 2.60 18.62
C PRO A 61 -28.59 2.51 18.29
N VAL A 62 -29.03 1.31 17.93
CA VAL A 62 -30.44 0.94 17.74
C VAL A 62 -30.74 -0.11 18.80
N ASP A 63 -31.69 0.16 19.68
CA ASP A 63 -32.04 -0.70 20.82
C ASP A 63 -30.84 -1.00 21.75
N GLY A 64 -29.96 0.00 21.95
CA GLY A 64 -28.77 -0.11 22.80
C GLY A 64 -27.60 -0.86 22.16
N LYS A 65 -27.67 -1.20 20.86
CA LYS A 65 -26.64 -1.96 20.15
C LYS A 65 -26.21 -1.29 18.85
N TYR A 66 -24.97 -1.54 18.46
CA TYR A 66 -24.39 -1.03 17.21
C TYR A 66 -24.59 -2.08 16.12
N LYS A 67 -25.25 -1.68 15.02
CA LYS A 67 -25.61 -2.56 13.91
C LYS A 67 -24.73 -2.26 12.68
N PRO A 68 -24.44 -3.26 11.84
CA PRO A 68 -23.80 -3.02 10.56
C PRO A 68 -24.68 -2.13 9.66
N GLY A 69 -24.07 -1.22 8.90
CA GLY A 69 -24.76 -0.39 7.91
C GLY A 69 -25.43 0.86 8.47
N THR A 70 -25.29 1.16 9.76
CA THR A 70 -25.87 2.37 10.40
C THR A 70 -24.86 3.48 10.64
N GLY A 71 -23.66 3.36 10.06
CA GLY A 71 -22.54 4.27 10.25
C GLY A 71 -21.29 3.54 10.71
N GLY A 72 -20.29 4.29 11.14
CA GLY A 72 -19.06 3.75 11.68
C GLY A 72 -17.96 4.79 11.72
N ILE A 73 -16.75 4.32 12.01
CA ILE A 73 -15.58 5.18 12.11
C ILE A 73 -15.05 5.50 10.71
N SER A 74 -15.13 6.76 10.32
CA SER A 74 -14.61 7.25 9.04
C SER A 74 -13.10 7.10 8.91
N THR A 75 -12.71 6.56 7.78
CA THR A 75 -11.33 6.41 7.30
C THR A 75 -11.29 6.67 5.81
N PHE A 76 -10.10 6.83 5.25
CA PHE A 76 -9.92 7.20 3.86
C PHE A 76 -8.84 6.35 3.20
N SER A 77 -9.05 5.92 1.96
CA SER A 77 -8.01 5.25 1.18
C SER A 77 -7.02 6.24 0.52
N ASP A 78 -7.22 7.54 0.71
CA ASP A 78 -6.30 8.58 0.26
C ASP A 78 -6.12 9.71 1.28
N LEU A 79 -4.99 10.40 1.16
CA LEU A 79 -4.63 11.50 2.05
C LEU A 79 -5.29 12.82 1.68
N GLY A 80 -5.95 12.92 0.52
CA GLY A 80 -6.57 14.16 0.03
C GLY A 80 -7.63 14.70 0.98
N GLN A 81 -8.41 13.81 1.60
CA GLN A 81 -9.43 14.14 2.59
C GLN A 81 -8.85 14.57 3.95
N LEU A 82 -7.56 14.31 4.17
CA LEU A 82 -6.84 14.64 5.41
C LEU A 82 -5.85 15.79 5.24
N LYS A 83 -5.95 16.56 4.14
CA LYS A 83 -5.12 17.74 3.93
C LYS A 83 -5.25 18.72 5.10
N GLY A 84 -4.12 19.20 5.59
CA GLY A 84 -4.05 20.12 6.73
C GLY A 84 -4.11 19.45 8.11
N GLN A 85 -4.35 18.14 8.19
CA GLN A 85 -4.33 17.41 9.45
C GLN A 85 -2.89 17.18 9.92
N LYS A 86 -2.60 17.55 11.17
CA LYS A 86 -1.24 17.47 11.74
C LYS A 86 -0.81 16.05 12.10
N ASN A 87 -1.74 15.22 12.55
CA ASN A 87 -1.47 13.85 12.97
C ASN A 87 -2.35 12.91 12.17
N ILE A 88 -1.74 12.29 11.15
CA ILE A 88 -2.37 11.27 10.32
C ILE A 88 -1.84 9.92 10.77
N TRP A 89 -2.74 8.94 10.81
CA TRP A 89 -2.43 7.57 11.17
C TRP A 89 -2.90 6.64 10.06
N ALA A 90 -2.05 5.69 9.69
CA ALA A 90 -2.32 4.67 8.68
C ALA A 90 -2.61 3.34 9.37
N LEU A 91 -3.72 2.73 9.00
CA LEU A 91 -4.04 1.34 9.34
C LEU A 91 -3.67 0.48 8.12
N PRO A 92 -2.58 -0.31 8.20
CA PRO A 92 -2.09 -1.09 7.08
C PRO A 92 -3.18 -1.96 6.47
N ALA A 93 -3.14 -2.17 5.15
CA ALA A 93 -4.09 -3.03 4.45
C ALA A 93 -4.11 -4.46 5.03
N SER A 94 -2.93 -4.96 5.42
CA SER A 94 -2.73 -6.27 6.05
C SER A 94 -3.18 -6.36 7.51
N ALA A 95 -3.51 -5.24 8.16
CA ALA A 95 -3.93 -5.26 9.55
C ALA A 95 -5.30 -5.93 9.71
N ASP A 96 -5.33 -7.02 10.46
CA ASP A 96 -6.57 -7.72 10.80
C ASP A 96 -7.51 -6.80 11.58
N LEU A 97 -8.78 -6.76 11.19
CA LEU A 97 -9.83 -6.00 11.88
C LEU A 97 -10.47 -6.80 13.03
N GLY A 98 -10.23 -8.11 13.08
CA GLY A 98 -10.90 -9.04 13.99
C GLY A 98 -12.29 -9.42 13.51
N SER A 99 -12.96 -10.30 14.26
CA SER A 99 -14.29 -10.83 13.91
C SER A 99 -15.43 -9.84 14.07
N HIS A 100 -15.28 -8.82 14.91
CA HIS A 100 -16.35 -7.87 15.27
C HIS A 100 -16.42 -6.64 14.36
N LEU A 101 -15.41 -6.40 13.52
CA LEU A 101 -15.31 -5.21 12.69
C LEU A 101 -15.18 -5.58 11.22
N LYS A 102 -15.68 -4.69 10.36
CA LYS A 102 -15.41 -4.73 8.92
C LYS A 102 -15.20 -3.31 8.41
N ALA A 103 -14.33 -3.17 7.41
CA ALA A 103 -14.22 -1.95 6.65
C ALA A 103 -15.13 -2.05 5.43
N VAL A 104 -15.96 -1.06 5.20
CA VAL A 104 -16.85 -0.98 4.05
C VAL A 104 -16.57 0.31 3.30
N ASN A 105 -16.34 0.20 2.00
CA ASN A 105 -16.31 1.37 1.12
C ASN A 105 -17.76 1.83 0.93
N ASP A 106 -18.07 3.00 1.45
CA ASP A 106 -19.40 3.63 1.34
C ASP A 106 -19.44 4.72 0.26
N HIS A 107 -18.33 5.40 -0.02
CA HIS A 107 -18.26 6.44 -1.06
C HIS A 107 -16.82 6.68 -1.57
N ASP A 108 -16.53 6.31 -2.81
CA ASP A 108 -15.24 6.51 -3.49
C ASP A 108 -14.02 6.05 -2.67
N LYS A 109 -13.44 7.00 -1.94
CA LYS A 109 -12.23 6.88 -1.13
C LYS A 109 -12.54 6.95 0.37
N HIS A 110 -13.79 7.17 0.75
CA HIS A 110 -14.26 7.08 2.12
C HIS A 110 -14.56 5.61 2.44
N TRP A 111 -14.10 5.19 3.62
CA TRP A 111 -14.25 3.85 4.14
C TRP A 111 -14.74 3.95 5.57
N SER A 112 -15.77 3.20 5.91
CA SER A 112 -16.32 3.14 7.25
C SER A 112 -15.91 1.85 7.95
N ILE A 113 -15.25 1.97 9.11
CA ILE A 113 -15.02 0.84 10.01
C ILE A 113 -16.23 0.70 10.93
N GLN A 114 -17.03 -0.31 10.67
CA GLN A 114 -18.31 -0.54 11.31
C GLN A 114 -18.38 -1.95 11.92
N PRO A 115 -19.35 -2.23 12.80
CA PRO A 115 -19.59 -3.58 13.28
C PRO A 115 -19.80 -4.58 12.12
N SER A 116 -19.27 -5.79 12.28
CA SER A 116 -19.52 -6.90 11.34
C SER A 116 -20.91 -7.52 11.56
N THR A 117 -21.35 -7.54 12.83
CA THR A 117 -22.61 -8.06 13.35
C THR A 117 -23.17 -7.09 14.40
N GLU A 118 -24.38 -7.34 14.89
CA GLU A 118 -24.97 -6.55 15.96
C GLU A 118 -24.23 -6.83 17.28
N ILE A 119 -23.63 -5.80 17.87
CA ILE A 119 -22.80 -5.90 19.08
C ILE A 119 -23.10 -4.77 20.07
N THR A 120 -22.70 -4.94 21.32
CA THR A 120 -22.81 -3.91 22.37
C THR A 120 -21.81 -2.78 22.17
N GLU A 121 -22.02 -1.66 22.88
CA GLU A 121 -21.05 -0.55 22.88
C GLU A 121 -19.67 -0.98 23.37
N GLU A 122 -19.61 -1.81 24.40
CA GLU A 122 -18.38 -2.25 25.04
C GLU A 122 -17.56 -3.13 24.10
N GLU A 123 -18.20 -4.08 23.41
CA GLU A 123 -17.57 -4.92 22.39
C GLU A 123 -17.06 -4.08 21.22
N TYR A 124 -17.84 -3.10 20.76
CA TYR A 124 -17.45 -2.24 19.67
C TYR A 124 -16.26 -1.35 20.05
N LYS A 125 -16.30 -0.71 21.22
CA LYS A 125 -15.19 0.10 21.76
C LYS A 125 -13.94 -0.74 21.97
N SER A 126 -14.08 -1.95 22.52
CA SER A 126 -12.97 -2.88 22.74
C SER A 126 -12.30 -3.27 21.42
N ALA A 127 -13.08 -3.64 20.41
CA ALA A 127 -12.57 -4.00 19.09
C ALA A 127 -11.86 -2.81 18.41
N LEU A 128 -12.43 -1.61 18.50
CA LEU A 128 -11.81 -0.39 17.98
C LEU A 128 -10.53 -0.01 18.73
N THR A 129 -10.49 -0.22 20.04
CA THR A 129 -9.30 0.00 20.88
C THR A 129 -8.15 -0.89 20.42
N ALA A 130 -8.43 -2.15 20.08
CA ALA A 130 -7.43 -3.06 19.54
C ALA A 130 -6.81 -2.57 18.22
N LEU A 131 -7.54 -1.80 17.41
CA LEU A 131 -6.99 -1.20 16.19
C LEU A 131 -5.98 -0.08 16.46
N ASN A 132 -6.08 0.60 17.61
CA ASN A 132 -5.14 1.68 17.95
C ASN A 132 -3.69 1.18 17.99
N GLY A 133 -3.46 -0.05 18.46
CA GLY A 133 -2.12 -0.66 18.50
C GLY A 133 -1.61 -1.18 17.16
N LYS A 134 -2.49 -1.29 16.15
CA LYS A 134 -2.15 -1.76 14.79
C LYS A 134 -1.87 -0.60 13.84
N ALA A 135 -2.34 0.60 14.16
CA ALA A 135 -2.13 1.77 13.34
C ALA A 135 -0.74 2.38 13.57
N GLN A 136 -0.18 2.94 12.50
CA GLN A 136 1.14 3.56 12.51
C GLN A 136 1.00 5.05 12.20
N LYS A 137 1.85 5.88 12.81
CA LYS A 137 1.85 7.31 12.50
C LYS A 137 2.31 7.48 11.06
N TYR A 138 1.48 8.09 10.24
CA TYR A 138 1.84 8.38 8.86
C TYR A 138 2.88 9.50 8.84
N VAL A 139 4.02 9.21 8.23
CA VAL A 139 5.07 10.19 7.98
C VAL A 139 5.15 10.34 6.47
N ALA A 140 4.87 11.55 5.98
CA ALA A 140 5.01 11.84 4.56
C ALA A 140 6.46 11.49 4.14
N PRO A 141 6.64 10.78 3.01
CA PRO A 141 7.98 10.50 2.53
C PRO A 141 8.71 11.83 2.37
N LYS A 142 9.93 11.93 2.93
CA LYS A 142 10.79 13.07 2.64
C LYS A 142 10.93 13.11 1.13
N ARG A 143 10.47 14.19 0.49
CA ARG A 143 10.87 14.44 -0.89
C ARG A 143 12.39 14.47 -0.85
N ARG A 144 13.06 13.48 -1.46
CA ARG A 144 14.44 13.70 -1.88
C ARG A 144 14.35 14.88 -2.82
N GLY A 145 14.82 16.04 -2.37
CA GLY A 145 15.28 17.03 -3.33
C GLY A 145 16.40 16.31 -4.07
N TYR A 146 16.15 15.93 -5.32
CA TYR A 146 17.24 15.62 -6.20
C TYR A 146 18.13 16.86 -6.19
N SER A 147 19.42 16.67 -5.95
CA SER A 147 20.36 17.76 -6.25
C SER A 147 20.20 18.11 -7.74
N ASP A 148 20.44 19.37 -8.11
CA ASP A 148 20.30 19.81 -9.51
C ASP A 148 21.11 18.94 -10.50
N LEU A 149 22.18 18.29 -10.01
CA LEU A 149 22.98 17.31 -10.75
C LEU A 149 22.24 15.98 -10.97
N GLU A 150 21.66 15.38 -9.93
CA GLU A 150 20.91 14.11 -10.08
C GLU A 150 19.61 14.32 -10.89
N ALA A 151 19.01 15.51 -10.84
CA ALA A 151 17.87 15.88 -11.68
C ALA A 151 18.26 16.00 -13.16
N ARG A 152 19.47 16.54 -13.45
CA ARG A 152 20.01 16.60 -14.82
C ARG A 152 20.33 15.21 -15.35
N GLU A 153 20.99 14.35 -14.57
CA GLU A 153 21.26 12.96 -14.99
C GLU A 153 19.97 12.18 -15.26
N TYR A 154 18.92 12.40 -14.46
CA TYR A 154 17.62 11.75 -14.67
C TYR A 154 16.86 12.27 -15.90
N ILE A 155 16.94 13.58 -16.19
CA ILE A 155 16.36 14.17 -17.40
C ILE A 155 17.16 13.76 -18.64
N ASP A 156 18.49 13.72 -18.58
CA ASP A 156 19.34 13.26 -19.69
C ASP A 156 19.09 11.78 -20.00
N TYR A 157 18.93 10.93 -18.98
CA TYR A 157 18.52 9.54 -19.16
C TYR A 157 17.14 9.41 -19.82
N LEU A 158 16.15 10.19 -19.38
CA LEU A 158 14.80 10.17 -19.96
C LEU A 158 14.75 10.72 -21.39
N LEU A 159 15.51 11.78 -21.69
CA LEU A 159 15.63 12.34 -23.04
C LEU A 159 16.35 11.36 -23.99
N CYS A 160 17.37 10.66 -23.50
CA CYS A 160 18.08 9.65 -24.29
C CYS A 160 17.23 8.39 -24.52
N ALA A 161 16.37 8.01 -23.56
CA ALA A 161 15.48 6.86 -23.68
C ALA A 161 14.20 7.13 -24.50
N TYR A 162 13.72 8.38 -24.58
CA TYR A 162 12.47 8.74 -25.28
C TYR A 162 12.64 9.39 -26.66
N VAL A 163 13.86 9.61 -27.15
CA VAL A 163 14.10 10.01 -28.54
C VAL A 163 14.68 8.84 -29.35
N PRO A 164 13.90 7.81 -29.72
CA PRO A 164 14.22 7.07 -30.91
C PRO A 164 13.74 7.90 -32.11
N LEU A 165 14.64 8.15 -33.07
CA LEU A 165 14.36 8.61 -34.44
C LEU A 165 14.32 10.11 -34.72
N LEU A 166 15.44 10.83 -34.52
CA LEU A 166 15.84 11.84 -35.49
C LEU A 166 17.36 11.74 -35.74
N SER A 167 17.70 11.01 -36.81
CA SER A 167 18.98 11.01 -37.54
C SER A 167 20.26 11.23 -36.73
N CYS A 168 20.81 10.16 -36.15
CA CYS A 168 22.20 10.15 -35.70
C CYS A 168 23.10 9.77 -36.90
N ASN A 169 23.63 10.78 -37.60
CA ASN A 169 24.70 10.65 -38.59
C ASN A 169 25.90 11.49 -38.13
N SER A 170 26.43 11.18 -36.95
CA SER A 170 27.83 11.45 -36.61
C SER A 170 28.17 10.73 -35.33
N ILE A 171 29.14 9.83 -35.44
CA ILE A 171 29.92 9.26 -34.34
C ILE A 171 30.53 10.44 -33.59
N ASP A 172 29.94 10.89 -32.47
CA ASP A 172 30.60 11.79 -31.49
C ASP A 172 29.78 12.03 -30.20
N CYS A 173 28.83 11.17 -29.83
CA CYS A 173 28.12 11.30 -28.55
C CYS A 173 28.15 10.00 -27.73
N CYS A 174 29.35 9.57 -27.36
CA CYS A 174 29.57 8.62 -26.26
C CYS A 174 30.93 8.90 -25.61
N TYR A 175 31.16 10.11 -25.11
CA TYR A 175 32.16 10.38 -24.06
C TYR A 175 31.83 11.73 -23.44
N PHE A 176 31.21 11.72 -22.27
CA PHE A 176 31.61 12.45 -21.06
C PHE A 176 30.65 12.10 -19.93
#